data_AF-A0A933IB72-F1
#
_entry.id   AF-A0A933IB72-F1
#
_cell.length_a   1.000
_cell.length_b   1.000
_cell.length_c   1.000
_cell.angle_alpha   90.00
_cell.angle_beta   90.00
_cell.angle_gamma   90.00
#
_symmetry.space_group_name_H-M   'P 1'
#
loop_
_entity.id
_entity.type
_entity.pdbx_description
1 polymer ?
#
loop_
_entity_poly.entity_id
_entity_poly.type
_entity_poly.pdbx_seq_one_letter_code
_entity_poly.pdbx_strand_id
1 'polypeptide(L)'
;MFLTIWIVFRHHQDINLTPKKEAYKNIELTKAQFIAQGARYRGSYLEEQYGYTNGVAASDGADLSAILPPGMLNGTKTVAERVSASMKDKALLAAESKDATRVQNGALQQAKVWRRKVAMRAMSARRLGANLPDGLCRITQVKLVPAMAQQMETMTKLLEANAKSLAGTDIAKLLAEGKTLLGTLKTADADQEVKRLKSLPDAVCEFYAAKGTRMPA
;
A
#
# COMPACT_ATOMS: atom_id res chain seq x y z
N MET A 1 23.56 -36.20 -24.57
CA MET A 1 22.32 -35.39 -24.58
C MET A 1 21.72 -35.50 -23.17
N PHE A 2 21.53 -34.36 -22.48
CA PHE A 2 21.12 -34.15 -21.07
C PHE A 2 22.22 -34.37 -20.00
N LEU A 3 23.06 -33.37 -19.69
CA LEU A 3 22.90 -32.30 -18.66
C LEU A 3 22.76 -32.89 -17.24
N THR A 4 23.75 -32.88 -16.34
CA THR A 4 24.67 -31.81 -15.87
C THR A 4 23.98 -30.64 -15.16
N ILE A 5 23.07 -30.89 -14.21
CA ILE A 5 22.72 -29.97 -13.11
C ILE A 5 22.44 -30.83 -11.87
N TRP A 6 23.44 -31.09 -11.02
CA TRP A 6 23.22 -31.60 -9.65
C TRP A 6 24.30 -31.17 -8.64
N ILE A 7 25.04 -30.09 -8.94
CA ILE A 7 26.14 -29.61 -8.09
C ILE A 7 26.07 -28.07 -7.97
N VAL A 8 24.96 -27.51 -7.47
CA VAL A 8 24.93 -26.11 -6.95
C VAL A 8 23.90 -25.94 -5.82
N PHE A 9 23.63 -26.97 -4.99
CA PHE A 9 22.67 -26.83 -3.88
C PHE A 9 23.22 -27.30 -2.53
N ARG A 10 24.54 -27.28 -2.34
CA ARG A 10 25.19 -27.75 -1.10
C ARG A 10 26.08 -26.72 -0.39
N HIS A 11 25.98 -25.43 -0.71
CA HIS A 11 26.80 -24.39 -0.06
C HIS A 11 26.03 -23.08 0.21
N HIS A 12 24.86 -23.18 0.83
CA HIS A 12 24.33 -22.05 1.59
C HIS A 12 23.75 -22.51 2.93
N GLN A 13 24.60 -22.34 3.94
CA GLN A 13 24.29 -22.02 5.33
C GLN A 13 23.55 -23.08 6.15
N ASP A 14 24.33 -23.75 6.99
CA ASP A 14 23.97 -24.03 8.38
C ASP A 14 23.58 -22.72 9.08
N ILE A 15 22.38 -22.21 8.80
CA ILE A 15 21.74 -21.26 9.70
C ILE A 15 21.28 -22.12 10.87
N ASN A 16 22.11 -22.12 11.91
CA ASN A 16 21.74 -22.53 13.25
C ASN A 16 20.59 -21.62 13.73
N LEU A 17 19.38 -21.89 13.26
CA LEU A 17 18.15 -21.37 13.83
C LEU A 17 17.90 -22.14 15.12
N THR A 18 18.74 -21.91 16.13
CA THR A 18 18.24 -22.02 17.50
C THR A 18 17.05 -21.07 17.56
N PRO A 19 15.81 -21.54 17.78
CA PRO A 19 14.69 -20.64 17.93
C PRO A 19 14.99 -19.82 19.18
N LYS A 20 15.40 -18.57 18.97
CA LYS A 20 15.35 -17.57 20.03
C LYS A 20 13.89 -17.47 20.42
N LYS A 21 13.49 -18.23 21.44
CA LYS A 21 12.30 -18.00 22.28
C LYS A 21 12.49 -16.70 23.06
N GLU A 22 13.00 -15.65 22.41
CA GLU A 22 12.89 -14.31 22.93
C GLU A 22 11.41 -13.97 22.85
N ALA A 23 10.83 -13.75 24.03
CA ALA A 23 9.43 -13.48 24.24
C ALA A 23 8.92 -12.50 23.19
N TYR A 24 8.10 -12.98 22.27
CA TYR A 24 7.08 -12.16 21.65
C TYR A 24 6.21 -11.69 22.81
N LYS A 25 6.56 -10.54 23.40
CA LYS A 25 5.60 -9.79 24.20
C LYS A 25 4.39 -9.67 23.30
N ASN A 26 3.27 -10.26 23.70
CA ASN A 26 1.99 -10.02 23.05
C ASN A 26 1.80 -8.50 23.07
N ILE A 27 2.17 -7.83 21.98
CA ILE A 27 1.82 -6.44 21.78
C ILE A 27 0.34 -6.50 21.51
N GLU A 28 -0.46 -6.37 22.57
CA GLU A 28 -1.90 -6.20 22.44
C GLU A 28 -2.14 -4.88 21.72
N LEU A 29 -2.20 -4.95 20.40
CA LEU A 29 -2.60 -3.82 19.58
C LEU A 29 -4.06 -3.51 19.93
N THR A 30 -4.32 -2.25 20.20
CA THR A 30 -5.67 -1.76 20.47
C THR A 30 -6.57 -1.98 19.23
N LYS A 31 -7.89 -2.10 19.42
CA LYS A 31 -8.87 -2.23 18.31
C LYS A 31 -8.64 -1.17 17.23
N ALA A 32 -8.30 0.07 17.62
CA ALA A 32 -7.97 1.16 16.71
C ALA A 32 -6.70 0.91 15.87
N GLN A 33 -5.67 0.30 16.46
CA GLN A 33 -4.43 -0.04 15.76
C GLN A 33 -4.63 -1.19 14.76
N PHE A 34 -5.42 -2.21 15.12
CA PHE A 34 -5.78 -3.27 14.18
C PHE A 34 -6.64 -2.77 13.02
N ILE A 35 -7.57 -1.87 13.28
CA ILE A 35 -8.33 -1.17 12.24
C ILE A 35 -7.37 -0.39 11.32
N ALA A 36 -6.41 0.35 11.87
CA ALA A 36 -5.42 1.10 11.08
C ALA A 36 -4.49 0.21 10.24
N GLN A 37 -4.10 -0.96 10.75
CA GLN A 37 -3.29 -1.92 9.99
C GLN A 37 -4.12 -2.65 8.92
N GLY A 38 -5.39 -2.96 9.23
CA GLY A 38 -6.37 -3.51 8.31
C GLY A 38 -6.72 -2.56 7.15
N ALA A 39 -6.77 -1.25 7.44
CA ALA A 39 -6.98 -0.16 6.48
C ALA A 39 -6.04 -0.24 5.28
N ARG A 40 -4.81 -0.71 5.48
CA ARG A 40 -3.84 -0.80 4.39
C ARG A 40 -4.29 -1.70 3.24
N TYR A 41 -5.30 -2.54 3.45
CA TYR A 41 -5.82 -3.48 2.46
C TYR A 41 -7.24 -3.07 2.05
N ARG A 42 -7.37 -2.58 0.81
CA ARG A 42 -8.66 -2.15 0.23
C ARG A 42 -9.72 -3.25 0.31
N GLY A 43 -10.97 -2.88 0.63
CA GLY A 43 -12.12 -3.80 0.63
C GLY A 43 -12.31 -4.59 -0.68
N SER A 44 -11.99 -3.98 -1.83
CA SER A 44 -12.03 -4.67 -3.13
C SER A 44 -11.00 -5.80 -3.24
N TYR A 45 -9.80 -5.61 -2.67
CA TYR A 45 -8.76 -6.63 -2.63
C TYR A 45 -9.16 -7.79 -1.71
N LEU A 46 -9.98 -7.52 -0.69
CA LEU A 46 -10.53 -8.56 0.19
C LEU A 46 -11.61 -9.38 -0.50
N GLU A 47 -12.52 -8.75 -1.27
CA GLU A 47 -13.46 -9.50 -2.11
C GLU A 47 -12.72 -10.37 -3.13
N GLU A 48 -11.65 -9.85 -3.74
CA GLU A 48 -10.80 -10.57 -4.68
C GLU A 48 -10.06 -11.75 -4.03
N GLN A 49 -9.42 -11.52 -2.86
CA GLN A 49 -8.76 -12.58 -2.09
C GLN A 49 -9.74 -13.63 -1.59
N TYR A 50 -10.91 -13.23 -1.11
CA TYR A 50 -11.96 -14.14 -0.70
C TYR A 50 -12.49 -14.96 -1.88
N GLY A 51 -12.77 -14.31 -3.01
CA GLY A 51 -13.19 -14.98 -4.25
C GLY A 51 -12.13 -15.96 -4.76
N TYR A 52 -10.86 -15.57 -4.73
CA TYR A 52 -9.74 -16.44 -5.11
C TYR A 52 -9.61 -17.64 -4.14
N THR A 53 -9.57 -17.38 -2.84
CA THR A 53 -9.40 -18.44 -1.81
C THR A 53 -10.57 -19.42 -1.85
N ASN A 54 -11.80 -18.95 -2.01
CA ASN A 54 -12.96 -19.82 -2.17
C ASN A 54 -13.00 -20.52 -3.52
N GLY A 55 -12.51 -19.88 -4.59
CA GLY A 55 -12.40 -20.51 -5.90
C GLY A 55 -11.44 -21.69 -5.86
N VAL A 56 -10.28 -21.52 -5.20
CA VAL A 56 -9.31 -22.59 -4.94
C VAL A 56 -9.92 -23.67 -4.02
N ALA A 57 -10.60 -23.27 -2.95
CA ALA A 57 -11.25 -24.23 -2.05
C ALA A 57 -12.36 -25.04 -2.73
N ALA A 58 -13.11 -24.43 -3.64
CA ALA A 58 -14.14 -25.09 -4.43
C ALA A 58 -13.54 -26.07 -5.46
N SER A 59 -12.37 -25.75 -6.05
CA SER A 59 -11.67 -26.69 -6.93
C SER A 59 -11.07 -27.88 -6.19
N ASP A 60 -10.70 -27.70 -4.92
CA ASP A 60 -10.13 -28.77 -4.08
C ASP A 60 -11.21 -29.61 -3.36
N GLY A 61 -12.48 -29.19 -3.40
CA GLY A 61 -13.70 -30.00 -3.27
C GLY A 61 -14.04 -30.61 -1.90
N ALA A 62 -13.06 -31.07 -1.11
CA ALA A 62 -13.28 -31.77 0.17
C ALA A 62 -12.15 -31.60 1.21
N ASP A 63 -10.92 -31.31 0.78
CA ASP A 63 -9.76 -31.27 1.70
C ASP A 63 -9.73 -30.06 2.62
N LEU A 64 -10.24 -28.91 2.16
CA LEU A 64 -10.12 -27.66 2.91
C LEU A 64 -11.03 -27.59 4.14
N SER A 65 -12.21 -28.21 4.11
CA SER A 65 -13.08 -28.31 5.28
C SER A 65 -12.54 -29.29 6.33
N ALA A 66 -11.68 -30.24 5.94
CA ALA A 66 -11.01 -31.17 6.85
C ALA A 66 -9.81 -30.53 7.57
N ILE A 67 -9.15 -29.56 6.94
CA ILE A 67 -7.98 -28.85 7.51
C ILE A 67 -8.42 -27.66 8.37
N LEU A 68 -9.53 -27.00 8.02
CA LEU A 68 -9.98 -25.80 8.70
C LEU A 68 -10.85 -26.12 9.94
N PRO A 69 -10.80 -25.27 10.98
CA PRO A 69 -11.70 -25.38 12.11
C PRO A 69 -13.19 -25.41 11.70
N PRO A 70 -14.03 -26.21 12.38
CA PRO A 70 -15.45 -26.32 12.06
C PRO A 70 -16.13 -24.95 12.15
N GLY A 71 -16.95 -24.63 11.14
CA GLY A 71 -17.70 -23.36 11.04
C GLY A 71 -16.93 -22.17 10.47
N MET A 72 -15.61 -22.29 10.23
CA MET A 72 -14.79 -21.18 9.73
C MET A 72 -15.21 -20.72 8.33
N LEU A 73 -15.50 -21.65 7.42
CA LEU A 73 -15.95 -21.35 6.06
C LEU A 73 -17.29 -20.60 6.02
N ASN A 74 -18.22 -20.96 6.91
CA ASN A 74 -19.50 -20.27 7.01
C ASN A 74 -19.32 -18.87 7.62
N GLY A 75 -18.48 -18.74 8.64
CA GLY A 75 -18.16 -17.46 9.25
C GLY A 75 -17.53 -16.47 8.25
N THR A 76 -16.55 -16.92 7.46
CA THR A 76 -15.92 -16.09 6.43
C THR A 76 -16.90 -15.71 5.33
N LYS A 77 -17.81 -16.62 4.94
CA LYS A 77 -18.86 -16.34 3.95
C LYS A 77 -19.84 -15.27 4.40
N THR A 78 -20.38 -15.40 5.62
CA THR A 78 -21.30 -14.39 6.17
C THR A 78 -20.63 -13.02 6.29
N VAL A 79 -19.36 -12.98 6.66
CA VAL A 79 -18.60 -11.73 6.73
C VAL A 79 -18.39 -11.13 5.33
N ALA A 80 -18.00 -11.93 4.34
CA ALA A 80 -17.82 -11.47 2.96
C ALA A 80 -19.12 -10.92 2.37
N GLU A 81 -20.25 -11.58 2.59
CA GLU A 81 -21.57 -11.12 2.16
C GLU A 81 -21.96 -9.79 2.82
N ARG A 82 -21.70 -9.62 4.12
CA ARG A 82 -21.91 -8.36 4.83
C ARG A 82 -21.01 -7.25 4.30
N VAL A 83 -19.74 -7.52 4.02
CA VAL A 83 -18.81 -6.56 3.40
C VAL A 83 -19.34 -6.14 2.03
N SER A 84 -19.74 -7.09 1.19
CA SER A 84 -20.25 -6.81 -0.15
C SER A 84 -21.57 -6.04 -0.15
N ALA A 85 -22.48 -6.32 0.80
CA ALA A 85 -23.71 -5.56 0.99
C ALA A 85 -23.43 -4.13 1.45
N SER A 86 -22.48 -3.94 2.37
CA SER A 86 -22.07 -2.61 2.87
C SER A 86 -21.46 -1.76 1.76
N MET A 87 -20.66 -2.37 0.88
CA MET A 87 -20.08 -1.73 -0.30
C MET A 87 -21.13 -1.27 -1.33
N LYS A 88 -22.37 -1.78 -1.26
CA LYS A 88 -23.48 -1.41 -2.15
C LYS A 88 -24.34 -0.25 -1.62
N ASP A 89 -24.08 0.27 -0.41
CA ASP A 89 -24.82 1.40 0.14
C ASP A 89 -24.36 2.75 -0.49
N LYS A 90 -25.08 3.16 -1.54
CA LYS A 90 -24.70 4.26 -2.43
C LYS A 90 -24.81 5.66 -1.79
N ALA A 91 -25.61 5.84 -0.74
CA ALA A 91 -25.88 7.16 -0.16
C ALA A 91 -24.72 7.65 0.73
N LEU A 92 -24.16 6.75 1.56
CA LEU A 92 -22.95 7.00 2.36
C LEU A 92 -21.73 7.25 1.45
N LEU A 93 -21.58 6.43 0.40
CA LEU A 93 -20.51 6.59 -0.60
C LEU A 93 -20.54 7.96 -1.31
N ALA A 94 -21.73 8.51 -1.58
CA ALA A 94 -21.88 9.76 -2.35
C ALA A 94 -21.50 11.02 -1.56
N ALA A 95 -21.90 11.10 -0.28
CA ALA A 95 -21.59 12.25 0.58
C ALA A 95 -20.11 12.26 1.00
N GLU A 96 -19.56 11.10 1.38
CA GLU A 96 -18.15 10.95 1.78
C GLU A 96 -17.19 11.11 0.60
N SER A 97 -17.62 10.72 -0.60
CA SER A 97 -16.87 10.94 -1.83
C SER A 97 -16.56 12.43 -2.04
N LYS A 98 -17.50 13.36 -1.84
CA LYS A 98 -17.28 14.78 -2.19
C LYS A 98 -16.15 15.44 -1.39
N ASP A 99 -16.15 15.33 -0.07
CA ASP A 99 -15.18 16.04 0.78
C ASP A 99 -13.80 15.37 0.80
N ALA A 100 -13.76 14.04 0.83
CA ALA A 100 -12.49 13.30 0.71
C ALA A 100 -11.85 13.56 -0.67
N THR A 101 -12.66 13.61 -1.74
CA THR A 101 -12.20 13.93 -3.09
C THR A 101 -11.62 15.33 -3.18
N ARG A 102 -12.13 16.33 -2.45
CA ARG A 102 -11.60 17.70 -2.51
C ARG A 102 -10.18 17.81 -1.95
N VAL A 103 -9.93 17.29 -0.75
CA VAL A 103 -8.60 17.34 -0.11
C VAL A 103 -7.59 16.51 -0.89
N GLN A 104 -8.00 15.29 -1.29
CA GLN A 104 -7.17 14.38 -2.08
C GLN A 104 -6.83 14.98 -3.46
N ASN A 105 -7.81 15.59 -4.14
CA ASN A 105 -7.58 16.26 -5.43
C ASN A 105 -6.67 17.47 -5.28
N GLY A 106 -6.83 18.27 -4.22
CA GLY A 106 -5.94 19.40 -3.91
C GLY A 106 -4.48 18.94 -3.78
N ALA A 107 -4.24 17.93 -2.94
CA ALA A 107 -2.92 17.34 -2.76
C ALA A 107 -2.35 16.73 -4.06
N LEU A 108 -3.18 16.04 -4.84
CA LEU A 108 -2.79 15.50 -6.15
C LEU A 108 -2.40 16.59 -7.16
N GLN A 109 -3.10 17.72 -7.19
CA GLN A 109 -2.75 18.82 -8.09
C GLN A 109 -1.44 19.48 -7.67
N GLN A 110 -1.25 19.73 -6.38
CA GLN A 110 0.02 20.26 -5.86
C GLN A 110 1.19 19.32 -6.16
N ALA A 111 1.00 18.01 -5.98
CA ALA A 111 1.97 16.98 -6.36
C ALA A 111 2.32 17.01 -7.86
N LYS A 112 1.33 17.19 -8.75
CA LYS A 112 1.56 17.35 -10.20
C LYS A 112 2.40 18.60 -10.50
N VAL A 113 2.07 19.72 -9.87
CA VAL A 113 2.82 20.98 -10.04
C VAL A 113 4.26 20.80 -9.56
N TRP A 114 4.46 20.22 -8.38
CA TRP A 114 5.79 19.95 -7.84
C TRP A 114 6.62 19.05 -8.75
N ARG A 115 6.07 17.92 -9.24
CA ARG A 115 6.78 17.02 -10.17
C ARG A 115 7.21 17.76 -11.44
N ARG A 116 6.34 18.63 -11.99
CA ARG A 116 6.67 19.47 -13.15
C ARG A 116 7.82 20.42 -12.85
N LYS A 117 7.81 21.09 -11.70
CA LYS A 117 8.93 21.96 -11.27
C LYS A 117 10.26 21.18 -11.23
N VAL A 118 10.26 20.00 -10.61
CA VAL A 118 11.46 19.14 -10.51
C VAL A 118 11.94 18.72 -11.91
N ALA A 119 11.04 18.20 -12.75
CA ALA A 119 11.43 17.72 -14.07
C ALA A 119 11.92 18.83 -14.99
N MET A 120 11.29 20.02 -14.95
CA MET A 120 11.75 21.18 -15.72
C MET A 120 13.15 21.60 -15.31
N ARG A 121 13.47 21.60 -14.01
CA ARG A 121 14.82 21.88 -13.51
C ARG A 121 15.82 20.81 -13.95
N ALA A 122 15.44 19.54 -13.81
CA ALA A 122 16.25 18.42 -14.27
C ALA A 122 16.58 18.51 -15.76
N MET A 123 15.57 18.78 -16.60
CA MET A 123 15.75 18.98 -18.03
C MET A 123 16.63 20.19 -18.34
N SER A 124 16.49 21.29 -17.61
CA SER A 124 17.33 22.47 -17.77
C SER A 124 18.80 22.16 -17.46
N ALA A 125 19.08 21.55 -16.32
CA ALA A 125 20.45 21.15 -15.96
C ALA A 125 21.03 20.13 -16.94
N ARG A 126 20.22 19.18 -17.42
CA ARG A 126 20.64 18.23 -18.46
C ARG A 126 21.01 18.93 -19.78
N ARG A 127 20.28 19.97 -20.17
CA ARG A 127 20.62 20.81 -21.34
C ARG A 127 21.94 21.57 -21.16
N LEU A 128 22.30 21.88 -19.91
CA LEU A 128 23.59 22.49 -19.56
C LEU A 128 24.73 21.45 -19.39
N GLY A 129 24.48 20.18 -19.72
CA GLY A 129 25.49 19.12 -19.71
C GLY A 129 25.55 18.28 -18.43
N ALA A 130 24.66 18.50 -17.46
CA ALA A 130 24.58 17.64 -16.28
C ALA A 130 24.08 16.23 -16.65
N ASN A 131 24.77 15.19 -16.17
CA ASN A 131 24.34 13.81 -16.35
C ASN A 131 23.25 13.46 -15.32
N LEU A 132 21.97 13.60 -15.72
CA LEU A 132 20.82 13.37 -14.85
C LEU A 132 19.99 12.16 -15.32
N PRO A 133 19.48 11.34 -14.39
CA PRO A 133 18.72 10.15 -14.74
C PRO A 133 17.36 10.50 -15.35
N ASP A 134 16.90 9.68 -16.30
CA ASP A 134 15.61 9.87 -16.98
C ASP A 134 14.41 9.91 -16.01
N GLY A 135 14.51 9.20 -14.87
CA GLY A 135 13.49 9.22 -13.82
C GLY A 135 13.27 10.61 -13.18
N LEU A 136 14.24 11.53 -13.29
CA LEU A 136 14.09 12.92 -12.85
C LEU A 136 13.48 13.80 -13.95
N CYS A 137 13.81 13.53 -15.22
CA CYS A 137 13.42 14.34 -16.38
C CYS A 137 12.05 13.96 -16.95
N ARG A 138 11.65 12.68 -16.86
CA ARG A 138 10.43 12.16 -17.47
C ARG A 138 9.34 11.98 -16.43
N ILE A 139 8.22 12.68 -16.63
CA ILE A 139 7.02 12.52 -15.81
C ILE A 139 6.07 11.56 -16.50
N THR A 140 5.74 10.45 -15.84
CA THR A 140 4.64 9.58 -16.27
C THR A 140 3.29 10.14 -15.85
N GLN A 141 2.27 9.88 -16.68
CA GLN A 141 0.90 10.24 -16.34
C GLN A 141 0.39 9.28 -15.26
N VAL A 142 0.09 9.83 -14.09
CA VAL A 142 -0.40 9.08 -12.95
C VAL A 142 -1.75 9.63 -12.53
N LYS A 143 -2.75 8.74 -12.48
CA LYS A 143 -4.14 9.05 -12.09
C LYS A 143 -4.44 8.70 -10.64
N LEU A 144 -3.77 7.69 -10.08
CA LEU A 144 -4.04 7.14 -8.75
C LEU A 144 -3.10 7.74 -7.68
N VAL A 145 -3.63 7.99 -6.47
CA VAL A 145 -2.86 8.53 -5.33
C VAL A 145 -1.68 7.65 -4.92
N PRO A 146 -1.82 6.32 -4.75
CA PRO A 146 -0.68 5.49 -4.35
C PRO A 146 0.46 5.51 -5.38
N ALA A 147 0.12 5.46 -6.67
CA ALA A 147 1.11 5.58 -7.74
C ALA A 147 1.76 6.98 -7.75
N MET A 148 1.01 8.03 -7.42
CA MET A 148 1.55 9.40 -7.31
C MET A 148 2.56 9.48 -6.17
N ALA A 149 2.21 8.94 -5.01
CA ALA A 149 3.06 8.90 -3.83
C ALA A 149 4.35 8.11 -4.10
N GLN A 150 4.26 6.94 -4.73
CA GLN A 150 5.43 6.14 -5.10
C GLN A 150 6.34 6.90 -6.06
N GLN A 151 5.80 7.53 -7.10
CA GLN A 151 6.60 8.30 -8.03
C GLN A 151 7.25 9.52 -7.38
N MET A 152 6.53 10.22 -6.51
CA MET A 152 7.10 11.34 -5.74
C MET A 152 8.24 10.86 -4.87
N GLU A 153 8.09 9.73 -4.18
CA GLU A 153 9.15 9.15 -3.36
C GLU A 153 10.41 8.84 -4.18
N THR A 154 10.25 8.22 -5.35
CA THR A 154 11.37 7.97 -6.27
C THR A 154 12.01 9.28 -6.74
N MET A 155 11.21 10.27 -7.15
CA MET A 155 11.72 11.56 -7.60
C MET A 155 12.45 12.31 -6.49
N THR A 156 11.96 12.29 -5.25
CA THR A 156 12.63 12.92 -4.09
C THR A 156 13.98 12.26 -3.82
N LYS A 157 14.06 10.92 -3.84
CA LYS A 157 15.33 10.18 -3.67
C LYS A 157 16.33 10.51 -4.78
N LEU A 158 15.88 10.52 -6.04
CA LEU A 158 16.74 10.89 -7.17
C LEU A 158 17.18 12.35 -7.11
N LEU A 159 16.29 13.25 -6.69
CA LEU A 159 16.59 14.68 -6.53
C LEU A 159 17.64 14.91 -5.44
N GLU A 160 17.52 14.23 -4.31
CA GLU A 160 18.46 14.28 -3.19
C GLU A 160 19.85 13.75 -3.60
N ALA A 161 19.89 12.61 -4.31
CA ALA A 161 21.13 12.03 -4.81
C ALA A 161 21.85 12.92 -5.84
N ASN A 162 21.11 13.71 -6.63
CA ASN A 162 21.65 14.53 -7.72
C ASN A 162 21.62 16.05 -7.42
N ALA A 163 21.43 16.43 -6.15
CA ALA A 163 21.25 17.83 -5.77
C ALA A 163 22.44 18.72 -6.18
N LYS A 164 23.67 18.20 -6.11
CA LYS A 164 24.89 18.93 -6.49
C LYS A 164 24.97 19.25 -7.98
N SER A 165 24.39 18.40 -8.83
CA SER A 165 24.39 18.55 -10.28
C SER A 165 23.32 19.52 -10.78
N LEU A 166 22.38 19.91 -9.91
CA LEU A 166 21.32 20.86 -10.20
C LEU A 166 21.76 22.25 -9.72
N ALA A 167 22.55 22.94 -10.53
CA ALA A 167 22.98 24.30 -10.23
C ALA A 167 21.78 25.27 -10.31
N GLY A 168 21.61 26.10 -9.28
CA GLY A 168 20.58 27.15 -9.20
C GLY A 168 19.46 26.88 -8.18
N THR A 169 18.98 27.97 -7.58
CA THR A 169 17.84 28.11 -6.64
C THR A 169 17.55 26.93 -5.70
N ASP A 170 17.83 27.12 -4.41
CA ASP A 170 17.30 26.41 -3.24
C ASP A 170 16.62 25.02 -3.47
N ILE A 171 17.40 24.03 -3.90
CA ILE A 171 16.98 22.63 -4.05
C ILE A 171 16.47 22.07 -2.70
N ALA A 172 17.01 22.57 -1.58
CA ALA A 172 16.57 22.20 -0.25
C ALA A 172 15.09 22.57 -0.02
N LYS A 173 14.66 23.77 -0.42
CA LYS A 173 13.25 24.16 -0.39
C LYS A 173 12.37 23.25 -1.25
N LEU A 174 12.83 22.86 -2.44
CA LEU A 174 12.07 21.99 -3.33
C LEU A 174 11.95 20.56 -2.77
N LEU A 175 13.00 20.05 -2.13
CA LEU A 175 12.98 18.77 -1.41
C LEU A 175 12.03 18.82 -0.22
N ALA A 176 12.05 19.90 0.56
CA ALA A 176 11.14 20.10 1.68
C ALA A 176 9.67 20.14 1.23
N GLU A 177 9.36 20.93 0.18
CA GLU A 177 8.02 20.95 -0.45
C GLU A 177 7.58 19.54 -0.87
N GLY A 178 8.47 18.79 -1.51
CA GLY A 178 8.19 17.41 -1.95
C GLY A 178 7.91 16.44 -0.80
N LYS A 179 8.73 16.48 0.26
CA LYS A 179 8.56 15.63 1.46
C LYS A 179 7.25 15.95 2.18
N THR A 180 6.90 17.23 2.32
CA THR A 180 5.63 17.68 2.91
C THR A 180 4.44 17.20 2.08
N LEU A 181 4.45 17.41 0.76
CA LEU A 181 3.37 16.95 -0.12
C LEU A 181 3.21 15.43 -0.12
N LEU A 182 4.32 14.68 -0.08
CA LEU A 182 4.28 13.22 0.03
C LEU A 182 3.63 12.78 1.35
N GLY A 183 3.97 13.44 2.46
CA GLY A 183 3.34 13.23 3.76
C GLY A 183 1.83 13.48 3.69
N THR A 184 1.41 14.63 3.14
CA THR A 184 -0.01 14.97 2.97
C THR A 184 -0.76 13.97 2.11
N LEU A 185 -0.17 13.48 1.01
CA LEU A 185 -0.79 12.45 0.17
C LEU A 185 -0.96 11.12 0.92
N LYS A 186 0.07 10.68 1.65
CA LYS A 186 0.00 9.43 2.43
C LYS A 186 -1.02 9.54 3.57
N THR A 187 -1.06 10.67 4.26
CA THR A 187 -2.06 10.94 5.32
C THR A 187 -3.47 11.02 4.74
N ALA A 188 -3.69 11.73 3.63
CA ALA A 188 -5.01 11.84 3.01
C ALA A 188 -5.54 10.48 2.51
N ASP A 189 -4.66 9.64 1.95
CA ASP A 189 -5.01 8.28 1.53
C ASP A 189 -5.36 7.40 2.76
N ALA A 190 -4.55 7.48 3.82
CA ALA A 190 -4.81 6.77 5.07
C ALA A 190 -6.11 7.24 5.76
N ASP A 191 -6.36 8.55 5.82
CA ASP A 191 -7.57 9.14 6.41
C ASP A 191 -8.83 8.74 5.64
N GLN A 192 -8.75 8.73 4.30
CA GLN A 192 -9.86 8.26 3.47
C GLN A 192 -10.18 6.79 3.78
N GLU A 193 -9.15 5.99 3.99
CA GLU A 193 -9.31 4.58 4.29
C GLU A 193 -9.80 4.35 5.72
N VAL A 194 -9.31 5.09 6.71
CA VAL A 194 -9.84 5.06 8.09
C VAL A 194 -11.29 5.52 8.14
N LYS A 195 -11.66 6.56 7.39
CA LYS A 195 -13.06 7.02 7.29
C LYS A 195 -13.95 5.95 6.68
N ARG A 196 -13.52 5.35 5.56
CA ARG A 196 -14.21 4.19 4.98
C ARG A 196 -14.38 3.08 6.01
N LEU A 197 -13.34 2.76 6.76
CA LEU A 197 -13.43 1.72 7.78
C LEU A 197 -14.42 2.04 8.89
N LYS A 198 -14.46 3.29 9.37
CA LYS A 198 -15.41 3.72 10.42
C LYS A 198 -16.86 3.74 9.93
N SER A 199 -17.10 3.92 8.63
CA SER A 199 -18.44 3.87 8.05
C SER A 199 -18.87 2.45 7.66
N LEU A 200 -17.98 1.46 7.75
CA LEU A 200 -18.35 0.06 7.57
C LEU A 200 -19.11 -0.46 8.81
N PRO A 201 -20.13 -1.32 8.63
CA PRO A 201 -20.87 -1.91 9.73
C PRO A 201 -19.96 -2.62 10.74
N ASP A 202 -20.40 -2.71 12.01
CA ASP A 202 -19.61 -3.28 13.11
C ASP A 202 -19.01 -4.66 12.78
N ALA A 203 -19.74 -5.50 12.04
CA ALA A 203 -19.27 -6.80 11.59
C ALA A 203 -18.01 -6.73 10.70
N VAL A 204 -17.85 -5.66 9.93
CA VAL A 204 -16.68 -5.42 9.07
C VAL A 204 -15.53 -4.84 9.90
N CYS A 205 -15.82 -3.94 10.84
CA CYS A 205 -14.83 -3.46 11.81
C CYS A 205 -14.26 -4.60 12.67
N GLU A 206 -15.10 -5.52 13.14
CA GLU A 206 -14.71 -6.74 13.84
C GLU A 206 -13.86 -7.66 12.97
N PHE A 207 -14.17 -7.76 11.68
CA PHE A 207 -13.35 -8.52 10.74
C PHE A 207 -11.95 -7.91 10.53
N TYR A 208 -11.82 -6.59 10.35
CA TYR A 208 -10.50 -5.96 10.26
C TYR A 208 -9.70 -6.09 11.56
N ALA A 209 -10.37 -6.06 12.72
CA ALA A 209 -9.75 -6.35 14.00
C ALA A 209 -9.28 -7.82 14.11
N ALA A 210 -10.10 -8.78 13.65
CA ALA A 210 -9.75 -10.20 13.58
C ALA A 210 -8.63 -10.50 12.56
N LYS A 211 -8.49 -9.66 11.52
CA LYS A 211 -7.43 -9.77 10.52
C LYS A 211 -6.09 -9.32 11.09
N GLY A 212 -6.08 -8.19 11.79
CA GLY A 212 -4.87 -7.66 12.41
C GLY A 212 -4.28 -8.62 13.46
N THR A 213 -5.14 -9.31 14.22
CA THR A 213 -4.73 -10.31 15.22
C THR A 213 -4.19 -11.63 14.61
N ARG A 214 -4.46 -11.91 13.32
CA ARG A 214 -4.12 -13.17 12.66
C ARG A 214 -2.94 -13.10 11.69
N MET A 215 -2.34 -11.93 11.47
CA MET A 215 -1.10 -11.85 10.70
C MET A 215 0.10 -12.14 11.61
N PRO A 216 1.01 -13.06 11.23
CA PRO A 216 2.28 -13.19 11.93
C PRO A 216 3.05 -11.87 11.81
N ALA A 217 3.63 -11.43 12.92
CA ALA A 217 4.45 -10.23 13.01
C ALA A 217 5.71 -10.32 12.13
#